data_AF-K1YG09-F1
#
_entry.id   AF-K1YG09-F1
#
_cell.length_a   1.000
_cell.length_b   1.000
_cell.length_c   1.000
_cell.angle_alpha   90.00
_cell.angle_beta   90.00
_cell.angle_gamma   90.00
#
_symmetry.space_group_name_H-M   'P 1'
#
loop_
_entity.id
_entity.type
_entity.pdbx_description
1 polymer ?
#
loop_
_entity_poly.entity_id
_entity_poly.type
_entity_poly.pdbx_seq_one_letter_code
_entity_poly.pdbx_strand_id
1 'polypeptide(L)'
;MVRASRFVSGAVHLFLTAVILAPLGASGEVRTLTLPQAVEYALAHNGELKALRNEKDVARAGLERAVLLPNPTLELSADSGVMTGSPDETALSIGISQEFLTGGKRAKRRAVAEREAE
;
A
#
# COMPACT_ATOMS: atom_id res chain seq x y z
N MET A 1 16.41 -30.60 18.58
CA MET A 1 15.90 -31.08 17.27
C MET A 1 14.46 -31.62 17.28
N VAL A 2 13.70 -31.57 18.39
CA VAL A 2 12.32 -32.13 18.47
C VAL A 2 11.22 -31.12 18.09
N ARG A 3 11.53 -29.83 18.02
CA ARG A 3 10.54 -28.76 17.77
C ARG A 3 10.19 -28.61 16.29
N ALA A 4 11.13 -28.85 15.37
CA ALA A 4 10.91 -28.76 13.93
C ALA A 4 10.02 -29.89 13.37
N SER A 5 10.13 -31.11 13.90
CA SER A 5 9.33 -32.26 13.42
C SER A 5 7.83 -32.13 13.72
N ARG A 6 7.47 -31.44 14.82
CA ARG A 6 6.07 -31.16 15.18
C ARG A 6 5.40 -30.14 14.25
N PHE A 7 6.16 -29.17 13.74
CA PHE A 7 5.67 -28.19 12.75
C PHE A 7 5.48 -28.81 11.37
N VAL A 8 6.42 -29.66 10.93
CA VAL A 8 6.32 -30.37 9.64
C VAL A 8 5.11 -31.32 9.64
N SER A 9 4.90 -32.07 10.72
CA SER A 9 3.75 -32.96 10.84
C SER A 9 2.41 -32.21 10.86
N GLY A 10 2.34 -31.03 11.49
CA GLY A 10 1.13 -30.19 11.49
C GLY A 10 0.79 -29.62 10.11
N ALA A 11 1.80 -29.16 9.36
CA ALA A 11 1.61 -28.66 7.99
C ALA A 11 1.11 -29.75 7.03
N VAL A 12 1.59 -30.99 7.19
CA VAL A 12 1.13 -32.14 6.38
C VAL A 12 -0.33 -32.46 6.67
N HIS A 13 -0.77 -32.44 7.93
CA HIS A 13 -2.19 -32.66 8.27
C HIS A 13 -3.10 -31.54 7.77
N LEU A 14 -2.66 -30.28 7.83
CA LEU A 14 -3.39 -29.15 7.26
C LEU A 14 -3.54 -29.29 5.74
N PHE A 15 -2.48 -29.71 5.05
CA PHE A 15 -2.51 -29.92 3.61
C PHE A 15 -3.42 -31.10 3.23
N LEU A 16 -3.37 -32.21 3.97
CA LEU A 16 -4.21 -33.38 3.71
C LEU A 16 -5.71 -33.09 3.93
N THR A 17 -6.04 -32.33 4.98
CA THR A 17 -7.43 -31.92 5.27
C THR A 17 -7.96 -30.96 4.22
N ALA A 18 -7.14 -30.02 3.73
CA ALA A 18 -7.50 -29.14 2.62
C ALA A 18 -7.77 -29.90 1.32
N VAL A 19 -7.04 -30.98 1.04
CA VAL A 19 -7.26 -31.83 -0.15
C VAL A 19 -8.55 -32.65 -0.03
N ILE A 20 -8.88 -33.17 1.15
CA ILE A 20 -10.12 -33.95 1.36
C ILE A 20 -11.36 -33.06 1.31
N LEU A 21 -11.27 -31.80 1.76
CA LEU A 21 -12.39 -30.85 1.75
C LEU A 21 -12.54 -30.11 0.41
N ALA A 22 -11.62 -30.33 -0.55
CA ALA A 22 -11.72 -29.70 -1.86
C ALA A 22 -12.94 -30.28 -2.61
N PRO A 23 -13.88 -29.44 -3.07
CA PRO A 23 -15.04 -29.93 -3.82
C PRO A 23 -14.56 -30.57 -5.14
N LEU A 24 -14.75 -31.88 -5.27
CA LEU A 24 -14.40 -32.70 -6.45
C LEU A 24 -15.20 -32.40 -7.73
N GLY A 25 -15.95 -31.30 -7.77
CA GLY A 25 -16.90 -31.02 -8.83
C GLY A 25 -17.30 -29.56 -8.90
N ALA A 26 -16.36 -28.68 -9.20
CA ALA A 26 -16.72 -27.38 -9.76
C ALA A 26 -17.08 -27.60 -11.24
N SER A 27 -18.29 -28.07 -11.51
CA SER A 27 -18.87 -28.02 -12.85
C SER A 27 -19.15 -26.56 -13.16
N GLY A 28 -18.29 -25.92 -13.97
CA GLY A 28 -18.56 -24.58 -14.49
C GLY A 28 -19.80 -24.64 -15.35
N GLU A 29 -20.90 -24.04 -14.88
CA GLU A 29 -22.11 -23.88 -15.69
C GLU A 29 -21.75 -23.00 -16.90
N VAL A 30 -21.84 -23.58 -18.11
CA VAL A 30 -21.62 -22.83 -19.35
C VAL A 30 -22.85 -21.94 -19.56
N ARG A 31 -22.79 -20.75 -18.98
CA ARG A 31 -23.85 -19.76 -19.10
C ARG A 31 -23.74 -19.06 -20.45
N THR A 32 -24.69 -19.32 -21.35
CA THR A 32 -24.84 -18.57 -22.59
C THR A 32 -25.42 -17.20 -22.28
N LEU A 33 -24.66 -16.14 -22.61
CA LEU A 33 -25.09 -14.76 -22.44
C LEU A 33 -25.59 -14.22 -23.78
N THR A 34 -26.73 -13.52 -23.75
CA THR A 34 -27.12 -12.66 -24.87
C THR A 34 -26.17 -11.47 -24.97
N LEU A 35 -26.09 -10.81 -26.13
CA LEU A 35 -25.22 -9.65 -26.33
C LEU A 35 -25.42 -8.56 -25.24
N PRO A 36 -26.65 -8.15 -24.89
CA PRO A 36 -26.86 -7.15 -23.84
C PRO A 36 -26.35 -7.61 -22.47
N GLN A 37 -26.58 -8.88 -22.12
CA GLN A 37 -26.12 -9.46 -20.85
C GLN A 37 -24.59 -9.55 -20.78
N ALA A 38 -23.94 -9.86 -21.90
CA ALA A 38 -22.48 -9.88 -21.98
C ALA A 38 -21.88 -8.48 -21.80
N VAL A 39 -22.50 -7.45 -22.38
CA VAL A 39 -22.10 -6.05 -22.20
C VAL A 39 -22.29 -5.60 -20.76
N GLU A 40 -23.44 -5.87 -20.16
CA GLU A 40 -23.72 -5.50 -18.77
C GLU A 40 -22.75 -6.19 -17.80
N TYR A 41 -22.49 -7.47 -18.02
CA TYR A 41 -21.51 -8.24 -17.27
C TYR A 41 -20.10 -7.65 -17.43
N ALA A 42 -19.69 -7.30 -18.66
CA ALA A 42 -18.40 -6.67 -18.89
C ALA A 42 -18.30 -5.30 -18.20
N LEU A 43 -19.32 -4.44 -18.28
CA LEU A 43 -19.31 -3.15 -17.59
C LEU A 43 -19.17 -3.29 -16.07
N ALA A 44 -19.77 -4.34 -15.50
CA ALA A 44 -19.71 -4.62 -14.08
C ALA A 44 -18.39 -5.28 -13.63
N HIS A 45 -17.80 -6.16 -14.44
CA HIS A 45 -16.75 -7.09 -13.98
C HIS A 45 -15.47 -7.08 -14.82
N ASN A 46 -15.39 -6.29 -15.89
CA ASN A 46 -14.18 -6.15 -16.68
C ASN A 46 -13.06 -5.52 -15.83
N GLY A 47 -11.89 -6.19 -15.82
CA GLY A 47 -10.74 -5.78 -15.04
C GLY A 47 -10.11 -4.47 -15.51
N GLU A 48 -10.10 -4.20 -16.82
CA GLU A 48 -9.58 -2.94 -17.40
C GLU A 48 -10.46 -1.76 -17.00
N LEU A 49 -11.79 -1.91 -17.05
CA LEU A 49 -12.73 -0.88 -16.58
C LEU A 49 -12.58 -0.62 -15.08
N LYS A 50 -12.31 -1.68 -14.29
CA LYS A 50 -12.01 -1.53 -12.86
C LYS A 50 -10.69 -0.80 -12.64
N ALA A 51 -9.65 -1.12 -13.40
CA ALA A 51 -8.36 -0.43 -13.34
C ALA A 51 -8.52 1.05 -13.68
N LEU A 52 -9.23 1.38 -14.77
CA LEU A 52 -9.52 2.76 -15.18
C LEU A 52 -10.27 3.54 -14.09
N ARG A 53 -11.25 2.92 -13.41
CA ARG A 53 -11.94 3.55 -12.26
C ARG A 53 -10.98 3.83 -11.11
N ASN A 54 -10.11 2.87 -10.79
CA ASN A 54 -9.10 3.05 -9.74
C ASN A 54 -8.10 4.17 -10.09
N GLU A 55 -7.69 4.30 -11.35
CA GLU A 55 -6.82 5.38 -11.80
C GLU A 55 -7.46 6.75 -11.57
N LYS A 56 -8.76 6.91 -11.87
CA LYS A 56 -9.50 8.14 -11.56
C LYS A 56 -9.53 8.43 -10.06
N ASP A 57 -9.73 7.40 -9.24
CA ASP A 57 -9.71 7.54 -7.78
C ASP A 57 -8.32 7.95 -7.25
N VAL A 58 -7.26 7.38 -7.82
CA VAL A 58 -5.87 7.75 -7.50
C VAL A 58 -5.58 9.20 -7.87
N ALA A 59 -6.01 9.64 -9.06
CA ALA A 59 -5.84 11.03 -9.50
C ALA A 59 -6.57 12.02 -8.56
N ARG A 60 -7.80 11.69 -8.14
CA ARG A 60 -8.54 12.45 -7.13
C ARG A 60 -7.83 12.49 -5.78
N ALA A 61 -7.29 11.37 -5.32
CA ALA A 61 -6.48 11.36 -4.10
C ALA A 61 -5.20 12.21 -4.25
N GLY A 62 -4.64 12.31 -5.46
CA GLY A 62 -3.54 13.20 -5.79
C GLY A 62 -3.90 14.68 -5.57
N LEU A 63 -5.09 15.11 -5.99
CA LEU A 63 -5.61 16.46 -5.75
C LEU A 63 -5.69 16.80 -4.26
N GLU A 64 -6.23 15.89 -3.46
CA GLU A 64 -6.34 16.07 -2.01
C GLU A 64 -4.94 16.21 -1.37
N ARG A 65 -3.98 15.36 -1.78
CA ARG A 65 -2.61 15.42 -1.27
C ARG A 65 -1.87 16.69 -1.69
N ALA A 66 -2.13 17.23 -2.88
CA ALA A 66 -1.41 18.39 -3.42
C ALA A 66 -1.58 19.68 -2.58
N VAL A 67 -2.61 19.76 -1.76
CA VAL A 67 -2.91 20.92 -0.90
C VAL A 67 -2.37 20.74 0.53
N LEU A 68 -1.94 19.54 0.90
CA LEU A 68 -1.42 19.27 2.24
C LEU A 68 -0.08 19.98 2.48
N LEU A 69 0.13 20.40 3.73
CA LEU A 69 1.42 20.88 4.18
C LEU A 69 2.40 19.69 4.28
N PRO A 70 3.71 19.91 4.06
CA PRO A 70 4.72 18.90 4.34
C PRO A 70 4.60 18.45 5.80
N ASN A 71 4.71 17.15 6.04
CA ASN A 71 4.68 16.62 7.40
C ASN A 71 5.95 17.04 8.16
N PRO A 72 5.86 17.42 9.44
CA PRO A 72 7.04 17.66 10.25
C PRO A 72 7.79 16.37 10.51
N THR A 73 9.10 16.46 10.67
CA THR A 73 9.97 15.35 11.07
C THR A 73 10.46 15.57 12.49
N LEU A 74 10.37 14.53 13.31
CA LEU A 74 11.00 14.48 14.64
C LEU A 74 12.28 13.65 14.54
N GLU A 75 13.37 14.20 15.03
CA GLU A 75 14.68 13.57 15.05
C GLU A 75 15.16 13.43 16.49
N LEU A 76 15.68 12.25 16.82
CA LEU A 76 16.27 11.93 18.11
C LEU A 76 17.63 11.29 17.85
N SER A 77 18.67 11.89 18.37
CA SER A 77 20.06 11.50 18.14
C SER A 77 20.77 11.34 19.47
N ALA A 78 21.58 10.29 19.61
CA ALA A 78 22.43 10.09 20.77
C ALA A 78 23.86 9.87 20.26
N ASP A 79 24.78 10.72 20.69
CA ASP A 79 26.17 10.71 20.28
C ASP A 79 27.06 10.38 21.47
N SER A 80 28.17 9.66 21.22
CA SER A 80 29.13 9.29 22.25
C SER A 80 30.57 9.50 21.75
N GLY A 81 31.41 10.11 22.59
CA GLY A 81 32.80 10.44 22.27
C GLY A 81 33.78 9.26 22.42
N VAL A 82 33.31 8.04 22.70
CA VAL A 82 34.16 6.85 22.83
C VAL A 82 35.02 6.58 21.58
N MET A 83 34.52 6.91 20.38
CA MET A 83 35.25 6.73 19.12
C MET A 83 36.24 7.88 18.82
N THR A 84 36.14 9.00 19.53
CA THR A 84 36.99 10.20 19.34
C THR A 84 38.01 10.39 20.47
N GLY A 85 38.07 9.48 21.44
CA GLY A 85 38.96 9.57 22.60
C GLY A 85 38.39 10.38 23.77
N SER A 86 37.10 10.72 23.73
CA SER A 86 36.35 11.45 24.77
C SER A 86 35.24 10.57 25.35
N PRO A 87 35.56 9.48 26.08
CA PRO A 87 34.57 8.51 26.55
C PRO A 87 33.54 9.07 27.54
N ASP A 88 33.86 10.19 28.19
CA ASP A 88 32.96 10.89 29.13
C ASP A 88 31.97 11.83 28.41
N GLU A 89 32.12 12.03 27.11
CA GLU A 89 31.22 12.89 26.32
C GLU A 89 30.06 12.06 25.75
N THR A 90 28.85 12.41 26.17
CA THR A 90 27.61 11.85 25.63
C THR A 90 26.63 12.99 25.40
N ALA A 91 26.04 13.05 24.21
CA ALA A 91 25.03 14.04 23.87
C ALA A 91 23.73 13.34 23.47
N LEU A 92 22.61 13.90 23.90
CA LEU A 92 21.27 13.53 23.46
C LEU A 92 20.62 14.76 22.84
N SER A 93 20.21 14.65 21.59
CA SER A 93 19.63 15.73 20.81
C SER A 93 18.23 15.35 20.35
N ILE A 94 17.28 16.27 20.52
CA ILE A 94 15.93 16.16 19.97
C ILE A 94 15.66 17.37 19.07
N GLY A 95 15.22 17.12 17.85
CA GLY A 95 14.99 18.12 16.82
C GLY A 95 13.62 17.98 16.16
N ILE A 96 12.98 19.10 15.83
CA ILE A 96 11.78 19.12 15.00
C ILE A 96 12.11 19.93 13.75
N SER A 97 11.83 19.37 12.58
CA SER A 97 12.01 20.02 11.28
C SER A 97 10.68 20.15 10.56
N GLN A 98 10.34 21.36 10.12
CA GLN A 98 9.14 21.65 9.34
C GLN A 98 9.51 22.49 8.13
N GLU A 99 9.17 22.00 6.93
CA GLU A 99 9.29 22.79 5.71
C GLU A 99 8.13 23.78 5.62
N PHE A 100 8.45 25.07 5.50
CA PHE A 100 7.48 26.12 5.21
C PHE A 100 7.47 26.44 3.71
N LEU A 101 6.36 26.12 3.05
CA LEU A 101 6.21 26.38 1.61
C LEU A 101 5.99 27.89 1.34
N THR A 102 6.93 28.53 0.65
CA THR A 102 6.85 29.93 0.22
C THR A 102 6.48 30.07 -1.27
N GLY A 103 6.21 31.29 -1.74
CA GLY A 103 6.11 31.60 -3.18
C GLY A 103 4.97 30.91 -3.93
N GLY A 104 3.86 30.59 -3.24
CA GLY A 104 2.69 29.97 -3.86
C GLY A 104 2.92 28.53 -4.36
N LYS A 105 3.98 27.84 -3.92
CA LYS A 105 4.29 26.45 -4.30
C LYS A 105 3.10 25.50 -4.17
N ARG A 106 2.27 25.68 -3.12
CA ARG A 106 1.06 24.89 -2.90
C ARG A 106 0.01 25.09 -4.01
N ALA A 107 -0.22 26.34 -4.43
CA ALA A 107 -1.15 26.63 -5.52
C ALA A 107 -0.66 26.01 -6.84
N LYS A 108 0.66 26.03 -7.09
CA LYS A 108 1.27 25.39 -8.25
C LYS A 108 1.13 23.86 -8.22
N ARG A 109 1.35 23.21 -7.08
CA ARG A 109 1.13 21.76 -6.90
C ARG A 109 -0.32 21.38 -7.17
N ARG A 110 -1.28 22.16 -6.66
CA ARG A 110 -2.71 21.98 -6.94
C ARG A 110 -3.01 22.08 -8.44
N ALA A 111 -2.47 23.10 -9.12
CA ALA A 111 -2.69 23.29 -10.55
C ALA A 111 -2.14 22.12 -11.40
N VAL A 112 -1.00 21.53 -11.02
CA VAL A 112 -0.47 20.34 -11.70
C VAL A 112 -1.38 19.13 -11.47
N ALA A 113 -1.79 18.88 -10.22
CA ALA A 113 -2.69 17.78 -9.90
C ALA A 113 -4.07 17.92 -10.58
N GLU A 114 -4.57 19.15 -10.80
CA GLU A 114 -5.78 19.41 -11.59
C GLU A 114 -5.62 19.02 -13.05
N ARG A 115 -4.43 19.21 -13.63
CA ARG A 115 -4.12 18.78 -14.99
C ARG A 115 -3.94 17.28 -15.13
N GLU A 116 -3.51 16.60 -14.08
CA GLU A 116 -3.33 15.14 -14.08
C GLU A 116 -4.65 14.37 -13.83
N ALA A 117 -5.67 15.04 -13.30
CA ALA A 117 -6.98 14.46 -13.00
C ALA A 117 -8.05 14.70 -14.09
N GLU A 118 -7.75 15.58 -15.05
CA GLU A 118 -8.57 15.85 -16.26
C GLU A 118 -8.33 14.77 -17.33
#